data_AF-A0A1W1BEU2-F1
#
_entry.id   AF-A0A1W1BEU2-F1
#
_cell.length_a   1.000
_cell.length_b   1.000
_cell.length_c   1.000
_cell.angle_alpha   90.00
_cell.angle_beta   90.00
_cell.angle_gamma   90.00
#
_symmetry.space_group_name_H-M   'P 1'
#
loop_
_entity.id
_entity.type
_entity.pdbx_description
1 polymer ?
#
loop_
_entity_poly.entity_id
_entity_poly.type
_entity_poly.pdbx_seq_one_letter_code
_entity_poly.pdbx_strand_id
1 'polypeptide(L)'
;MFKKSLIISCLFSSMTLFAQYEVAEELFDDASCMTCHTEMDFVPKPGKVDSFKKLIRVVDACRFSNDVSWFDDESLDVVRYLNHKYYKFEETE
;
A
#
# COMPACT_ATOMS: atom_id res chain seq x y z
N MET A 1 -27.91 -38.34 -22.84
CA MET A 1 -27.63 -37.01 -23.41
C MET A 1 -27.32 -36.08 -22.25
N PHE A 2 -26.07 -35.60 -22.19
CA PHE A 2 -25.51 -34.86 -21.06
C PHE A 2 -26.04 -33.42 -20.99
N LYS A 3 -26.76 -33.05 -19.92
CA LYS A 3 -26.87 -31.65 -19.49
C LYS A 3 -25.79 -31.40 -18.44
N LYS A 4 -24.61 -30.99 -18.88
CA LYS A 4 -23.58 -30.42 -18.00
C LYS A 4 -23.96 -28.96 -17.76
N SER A 5 -24.53 -28.65 -16.60
CA SER A 5 -24.67 -27.27 -16.15
C SER A 5 -23.28 -26.65 -16.04
N LEU A 6 -23.13 -25.44 -16.59
CA LEU A 6 -21.95 -24.60 -16.47
C LEU A 6 -21.57 -24.42 -14.99
N ILE A 7 -20.36 -24.83 -14.63
CA ILE A 7 -19.59 -24.24 -13.53
C ILE A 7 -18.55 -23.35 -14.22
N ILE A 8 -18.84 -22.06 -14.37
CA ILE A 8 -17.88 -21.07 -14.88
C ILE A 8 -17.77 -19.94 -13.85
N SER A 9 -16.52 -19.58 -13.59
CA SER A 9 -16.04 -18.35 -12.96
C SER A 9 -16.18 -18.20 -11.45
N CYS A 10 -15.08 -18.50 -10.73
CA CYS A 10 -14.69 -17.80 -9.50
C CYS A 10 -13.18 -18.02 -9.22
N LEU A 11 -12.31 -17.71 -10.18
CA LEU A 11 -10.84 -17.89 -10.04
C LEU A 11 -10.02 -16.64 -10.41
N PHE A 12 -10.59 -15.43 -10.31
CA PHE A 12 -9.88 -14.19 -10.68
C PHE A 12 -9.42 -13.30 -9.51
N SER A 13 -9.70 -13.66 -8.26
CA SER A 13 -9.54 -12.70 -7.15
C SER A 13 -8.10 -12.49 -6.66
N SER A 14 -7.12 -13.31 -7.05
CA SER A 14 -5.76 -13.21 -6.49
C SER A 14 -4.76 -12.41 -7.33
N MET A 15 -5.04 -12.14 -8.62
CA MET A 15 -4.07 -11.47 -9.50
C MET A 15 -4.03 -9.94 -9.30
N THR A 16 -5.09 -9.34 -8.75
CA THR A 16 -5.20 -7.88 -8.62
C THR A 16 -4.28 -7.31 -7.55
N LEU A 17 -4.06 -8.04 -6.45
CA LEU A 17 -3.28 -7.53 -5.32
C LEU A 17 -1.79 -7.44 -5.63
N PHE A 18 -1.25 -8.40 -6.38
CA PHE A 18 0.15 -8.38 -6.79
C PHE A 18 0.45 -7.19 -7.71
N ALA A 19 -0.39 -6.98 -8.74
CA ALA A 19 -0.25 -5.84 -9.64
C ALA A 19 -0.40 -4.49 -8.91
N GLN A 20 -1.30 -4.40 -7.93
CA GLN A 20 -1.44 -3.19 -7.11
C GLN A 20 -0.19 -2.90 -6.28
N TYR A 21 0.46 -3.91 -5.70
CA TYR A 21 1.72 -3.70 -4.98
C TYR A 21 2.89 -3.31 -5.88
N GLU A 22 2.94 -3.82 -7.12
CA GLU A 22 3.95 -3.41 -8.11
C GLU A 22 3.80 -1.92 -8.46
N VAL A 23 2.58 -1.46 -8.74
CA VAL A 23 2.29 -0.04 -9.00
C VAL A 23 2.61 0.82 -7.77
N ALA A 24 2.26 0.37 -6.57
CA ALA A 24 2.57 1.09 -5.33
C ALA A 24 4.08 1.16 -5.03
N GLU A 25 4.84 0.13 -5.41
CA GLU A 25 6.30 0.12 -5.32
C GLU A 25 6.92 1.14 -6.30
N GLU A 26 6.41 1.23 -7.53
CA GLU A 26 6.82 2.25 -8.50
C GLU A 26 6.56 3.67 -7.98
N LEU A 27 5.36 3.93 -7.43
CA LEU A 27 5.05 5.21 -6.80
C LEU A 27 6.04 5.52 -5.67
N PHE A 28 6.29 4.55 -4.78
CA PHE A 28 7.25 4.70 -3.69
C PHE A 28 8.66 5.08 -4.18
N ASP A 29 9.14 4.44 -5.25
CA ASP A 29 10.45 4.71 -5.86
C ASP A 29 10.47 6.08 -6.56
N ASP A 30 9.44 6.43 -7.32
CA ASP A 30 9.32 7.70 -8.04
C ASP A 30 9.26 8.91 -7.10
N ALA A 31 8.54 8.80 -5.98
CA ALA A 31 8.56 9.80 -4.92
C ALA A 31 9.91 9.89 -4.18
N SER A 32 10.89 9.05 -4.56
CA SER A 32 12.25 9.09 -4.06
C SER A 32 12.32 8.99 -2.53
N CYS A 33 11.42 8.20 -1.92
CA CYS A 33 11.24 8.08 -0.48
C CYS A 33 12.55 7.77 0.25
N MET A 34 13.41 6.96 -0.37
CA MET A 34 14.69 6.52 0.16
C MET A 34 15.78 7.60 0.16
N THR A 35 15.52 8.79 -0.38
CA THR A 35 16.45 9.93 -0.29
C THR A 35 16.52 10.47 1.14
N CYS A 36 15.40 10.41 1.88
CA CYS A 36 15.32 10.84 3.27
C CYS A 36 15.13 9.69 4.27
N HIS A 37 14.66 8.53 3.79
CA HIS A 37 14.40 7.36 4.62
C HIS A 37 15.39 6.23 4.35
N THR A 38 15.59 5.41 5.37
CA THR A 38 16.23 4.11 5.27
C THR A 38 15.25 3.01 5.66
N GLU A 39 15.56 1.76 5.36
CA GLU A 39 14.71 0.63 5.78
C GLU A 39 14.50 0.59 7.32
N MET A 40 15.43 1.14 8.10
CA MET A 40 15.35 1.22 9.57
C MET A 40 14.31 2.22 10.07
N ASP A 41 13.86 3.14 9.20
CA ASP A 41 12.81 4.09 9.50
C ASP A 41 11.42 3.46 9.36
N PHE A 42 11.27 2.48 8.47
CA PHE A 42 10.04 1.73 8.24
C PHE A 42 9.87 0.60 9.24
N VAL A 43 9.69 0.96 10.52
CA VAL A 43 9.36 -0.02 11.56
C VAL A 43 8.30 0.56 12.51
N PRO A 44 7.37 -0.28 13.02
CA PRO A 44 6.43 0.14 14.05
C PRO A 44 7.14 0.71 15.27
N LYS A 45 6.71 1.89 15.74
CA LYS A 45 7.29 2.58 16.91
C LYS A 45 6.15 3.21 17.72
N PRO A 46 5.91 2.77 18.98
CA PRO A 46 4.90 3.36 19.85
C PRO A 46 5.04 4.88 19.96
N GLY A 47 3.94 5.62 19.82
CA GLY A 47 3.95 7.08 19.83
C GLY A 47 4.43 7.73 18.53
N LYS A 48 5.01 6.97 17.59
CA LYS A 48 5.43 7.44 16.25
C LYS A 48 4.53 6.89 15.16
N VAL A 49 4.81 5.72 14.59
CA VAL A 49 3.92 5.06 13.63
C VAL A 49 3.54 3.73 14.27
N ASP A 50 2.35 3.68 14.86
CA ASP A 50 1.88 2.58 15.72
C ASP A 50 0.48 2.06 15.32
N SER A 51 -0.05 2.53 14.20
CA SER A 51 -1.34 2.10 13.65
C SER A 51 -1.41 2.44 12.16
N PHE A 52 -2.29 1.74 11.43
CA PHE A 52 -2.54 1.99 10.01
C PHE A 52 -3.00 3.42 9.74
N LYS A 53 -4.00 3.89 10.51
CA LYS A 53 -4.47 5.30 10.48
C LYS A 53 -3.33 6.32 10.64
N LYS A 54 -2.34 6.02 11.48
CA LYS A 54 -1.20 6.91 11.69
C LYS A 54 -0.18 6.81 10.56
N LEU A 55 0.00 5.62 9.98
CA LEU A 55 0.79 5.42 8.76
C LEU A 55 0.22 6.25 7.60
N ILE A 56 -1.11 6.23 7.37
CA ILE A 56 -1.79 7.07 6.37
C ILE A 56 -1.37 8.54 6.55
N ARG A 57 -1.54 9.06 7.76
CA ARG A 57 -1.24 10.48 8.05
C ARG A 57 0.21 10.87 7.80
N VAL A 58 1.17 10.01 8.12
CA VAL A 58 2.59 10.35 7.92
C VAL A 58 3.00 10.27 6.45
N VAL A 59 2.42 9.33 5.68
CA VAL A 59 2.65 9.25 4.23
C VAL A 59 2.05 10.46 3.53
N ASP A 60 0.80 10.83 3.84
CA ASP A 60 0.17 12.04 3.29
C ASP A 60 0.96 13.31 3.66
N ALA A 61 1.40 13.43 4.91
CA ALA A 61 2.23 14.56 5.32
C ALA A 61 3.54 14.64 4.52
N CYS A 62 4.18 13.50 4.25
CA CYS A 62 5.39 13.44 3.41
C CYS A 62 5.09 13.85 1.97
N ARG A 63 4.04 13.28 1.37
CA ARG A 63 3.56 13.58 0.02
C ARG A 63 3.32 15.08 -0.16
N PHE A 64 2.55 15.71 0.74
CA PHE A 64 2.27 17.14 0.66
C PHE A 64 3.50 18.01 0.89
N SER A 65 4.39 17.60 1.79
CA SER A 65 5.61 18.40 2.09
C SER A 65 6.62 18.38 0.94
N ASN A 66 6.54 17.38 0.05
CA ASN A 66 7.46 17.21 -1.08
C ASN A 66 6.76 17.41 -2.44
N ASP A 67 5.57 18.01 -2.46
CA ASP A 67 4.77 18.29 -3.67
C ASP A 67 4.55 17.05 -4.57
N VAL A 68 4.47 15.86 -3.95
CA VAL A 68 4.20 14.61 -4.65
C VAL A 68 2.74 14.60 -5.08
N SER A 69 2.51 14.54 -6.39
CA SER A 69 1.20 14.75 -7.02
C SER A 69 0.35 13.48 -7.13
N TRP A 70 0.28 12.70 -6.05
CA TRP A 70 -0.60 11.52 -5.98
C TRP A 70 -2.04 11.91 -5.73
N PHE A 71 -2.96 11.10 -6.27
CA PHE A 71 -4.33 11.02 -5.80
C PHE A 71 -4.40 10.33 -4.42
N ASP A 72 -5.55 10.42 -3.76
CA ASP A 72 -5.69 9.91 -2.39
C ASP A 72 -5.69 8.37 -2.33
N ASP A 73 -6.18 7.70 -3.37
CA ASP A 73 -6.11 6.24 -3.53
C ASP A 73 -4.68 5.76 -3.82
N GLU A 74 -3.93 6.47 -4.65
CA GLU A 74 -2.50 6.22 -4.88
C GLU A 74 -1.68 6.36 -3.59
N SER A 75 -1.95 7.40 -2.79
CA SER A 75 -1.34 7.56 -1.46
C SER A 75 -1.67 6.38 -0.54
N LEU A 76 -2.94 5.94 -0.53
CA LEU A 76 -3.38 4.79 0.25
C LEU A 76 -2.73 3.48 -0.23
N ASP A 77 -2.50 3.31 -1.53
CA ASP A 77 -1.83 2.14 -2.09
C ASP A 77 -0.36 2.08 -1.66
N VAL A 78 0.34 3.21 -1.63
CA VAL A 78 1.70 3.29 -1.05
C VAL A 78 1.67 2.98 0.45
N VAL A 79 0.67 3.47 1.19
CA VAL A 79 0.48 3.12 2.61
C VAL A 79 0.28 1.61 2.79
N ARG A 80 -0.54 0.97 1.94
CA ARG A 80 -0.75 -0.47 1.97
C ARG A 80 0.50 -1.24 1.60
N TYR A 81 1.26 -0.79 0.62
CA TYR A 81 2.56 -1.38 0.28
C TYR A 81 3.53 -1.31 1.47
N LEU A 82 3.68 -0.15 2.10
CA LEU A 82 4.52 0.01 3.29
C LEU A 82 4.00 -0.85 4.46
N ASN A 83 2.69 -0.89 4.67
CA ASN A 83 2.08 -1.71 5.71
C ASN A 83 2.34 -3.20 5.45
N HIS A 84 2.16 -3.64 4.21
CA HIS A 84 2.43 -5.00 3.77
C HIS A 84 3.90 -5.35 3.92
N LYS A 85 4.83 -4.48 3.53
CA LYS A 85 6.27 -4.80 3.55
C LYS A 85 6.85 -4.74 4.98
N TYR A 86 6.47 -3.73 5.76
CA TYR A 86 7.18 -3.37 6.99
C TYR A 86 6.32 -3.40 8.27
N TYR A 87 5.12 -2.82 8.27
CA TYR A 87 4.44 -2.49 9.52
C TYR A 87 3.45 -3.54 10.04
N LYS A 88 2.74 -4.23 9.14
CA LYS A 88 1.79 -5.31 9.45
C LYS A 88 0.65 -4.91 10.41
N PHE A 89 0.20 -3.66 10.36
CA PHE A 89 -0.96 -3.20 11.11
C PHE A 89 -2.27 -3.74 10.50
N GLU A 90 -3.32 -3.82 11.33
CA GLU A 90 -4.68 -4.02 10.87
C GLU A 90 -5.15 -2.78 10.08
N GLU A 91 -5.64 -3.00 8.86
CA GLU A 91 -6.12 -1.93 7.97
C GLU A 91 -7.46 -1.38 8.46
N THR A 92 -7.39 -0.35 9.31
CA THR A 92 -8.54 0.39 9.82
C THR A 92 -8.36 1.88 9.52
N GLU A 93 -9.32 2.45 8.80
CA GLU A 93 -9.33 3.87 8.41
C GLU A 93 -9.60 4.85 9.57
#